data_AF-A0A670K9Q7-F1
#
_entry.id   AF-A0A670K9Q7-F1
#
_cell.length_a   1.000
_cell.length_b   1.000
_cell.length_c   1.000
_cell.angle_alpha   90.00
_cell.angle_beta   90.00
_cell.angle_gamma   90.00
#
_symmetry.space_group_name_H-M   'P 1'
#
loop_
_entity.id
_entity.type
_entity.pdbx_description
1 polymer ?
#
loop_
_entity_poly.entity_id
_entity_poly.type
_entity_poly.pdbx_seq_one_letter_code
_entity_poly.pdbx_strand_id
1 'polypeptide(L)'
;RNHKGQIPPQKTRKTCIRGKHVCGNPCPICRDQNLFLDYRNVRLLEQFISPHTGIAYHPTHTGICMKKYQQLTKAIQMARDSGLLSSSVPFVTFHEDYSNRHPAVTKTPPSPALQNKTAWYEWYEWQQPPEKEIQRMRRIYKDYLKEESSPP
;
A
#
# COMPACT_ATOMS: atom_id res chain seq x y z
N ARG A 1 -12.69 12.27 -30.98
CA ARG A 1 -13.44 12.80 -29.79
C ARG A 1 -13.88 14.21 -30.10
N ASN A 2 -15.01 14.68 -29.57
CA ASN A 2 -15.44 16.06 -29.80
C ASN A 2 -14.77 16.96 -28.74
N HIS A 3 -13.84 17.82 -29.17
CA HIS A 3 -13.18 18.84 -28.35
C HIS A 3 -12.87 20.08 -29.19
N LYS A 4 -12.56 21.21 -28.54
CA LYS A 4 -12.20 22.45 -29.22
C LYS A 4 -10.74 22.38 -29.72
N GLY A 5 -10.50 22.79 -30.96
CA GLY A 5 -9.17 22.85 -31.56
C GLY A 5 -8.57 21.49 -31.93
N GLN A 6 -7.36 21.51 -32.49
CA GLN A 6 -6.65 20.30 -32.96
C GLN A 6 -6.11 19.44 -31.80
N ILE A 7 -5.68 20.07 -30.72
CA ILE A 7 -5.05 19.38 -29.58
C ILE A 7 -6.13 18.97 -28.56
N PRO A 8 -6.31 17.67 -28.26
CA PRO A 8 -7.27 17.24 -27.26
C PRO A 8 -6.81 17.62 -25.83
N PRO A 9 -7.76 17.78 -24.88
CA PRO A 9 -7.42 17.85 -23.47
C PRO A 9 -6.66 16.60 -23.02
N GLN A 10 -5.57 16.79 -22.26
CA GLN A 10 -4.69 15.72 -21.79
C GLN A 10 -5.35 14.75 -20.81
N LYS A 11 -6.51 15.12 -20.25
CA LYS A 11 -7.35 14.22 -19.45
C LYS A 11 -8.70 14.04 -20.14
N THR A 12 -9.17 12.80 -20.20
CA THR A 12 -10.54 12.52 -20.65
C THR A 12 -11.55 12.84 -19.56
N ARG A 13 -12.84 12.79 -19.90
CA ARG A 13 -13.91 13.04 -18.93
C ARG A 13 -13.88 12.02 -17.79
N LYS A 14 -14.33 12.43 -16.59
CA LYS A 14 -14.38 11.56 -15.41
C LYS A 14 -15.19 10.28 -15.64
N THR A 15 -16.44 10.42 -16.10
CA THR A 15 -17.35 9.30 -16.40
C THR A 15 -18.22 9.61 -17.63
N CYS A 16 -18.63 8.56 -18.37
CA CYS A 16 -19.63 8.66 -19.45
C CYS A 16 -21.06 8.46 -18.96
N ILE A 17 -21.24 7.68 -17.89
CA ILE A 17 -22.53 7.34 -17.31
C ILE A 17 -22.68 8.12 -15.99
N ARG A 18 -23.78 8.86 -15.84
CA ARG A 18 -24.12 9.65 -14.66
C ARG A 18 -25.51 9.23 -14.19
N GLY A 19 -25.58 8.40 -13.15
CA GLY A 19 -26.83 7.76 -12.74
C GLY A 19 -27.38 6.89 -13.89
N LYS A 20 -28.62 7.18 -14.32
CA LYS A 20 -29.28 6.47 -15.43
C LYS A 20 -28.98 7.08 -16.81
N HIS A 21 -28.34 8.25 -16.87
CA HIS A 21 -28.11 8.95 -18.14
C HIS A 21 -26.72 8.65 -18.72
N VAL A 22 -26.69 8.30 -20.00
CA VAL A 22 -25.46 8.14 -20.79
C VAL A 22 -25.22 9.42 -21.60
N CYS A 23 -24.00 9.94 -21.59
CA CYS A 23 -23.63 11.07 -22.43
C CYS A 23 -23.76 10.76 -23.93
N GLY A 24 -24.08 11.76 -24.77
CA GLY A 24 -24.39 11.53 -26.20
C GLY A 24 -23.25 10.92 -27.03
N ASN A 25 -21.99 11.22 -26.72
CA ASN A 25 -20.82 10.55 -27.31
C ASN A 25 -20.08 9.76 -26.21
N PRO A 26 -20.54 8.55 -25.85
CA PRO A 26 -19.92 7.71 -24.83
C PRO A 26 -18.61 7.09 -25.34
N CYS A 27 -17.74 6.66 -24.42
CA CYS A 27 -16.54 5.93 -24.80
C CYS A 27 -16.88 4.52 -25.31
N PRO A 28 -15.98 3.83 -26.05
CA PRO A 28 -16.25 2.51 -26.60
C PRO A 28 -16.80 1.52 -25.56
N ILE A 29 -16.23 1.52 -24.36
CA ILE A 29 -16.65 0.63 -23.26
C ILE A 29 -18.00 1.02 -22.63
N CYS A 30 -18.40 2.30 -22.69
CA CYS A 30 -19.65 2.75 -22.07
C CYS A 30 -20.81 2.86 -23.07
N ARG A 31 -20.54 2.71 -24.37
CA ARG A 31 -21.57 2.64 -25.40
C ARG A 31 -22.33 1.32 -25.28
N ASP A 32 -21.60 0.22 -25.08
CA ASP A 32 -22.16 -1.12 -25.02
C ASP A 32 -22.22 -1.60 -23.56
N GLN A 33 -23.43 -1.79 -23.03
CA GLN A 33 -23.63 -2.19 -21.63
C GLN A 33 -23.24 -3.65 -21.36
N ASN A 34 -23.21 -4.48 -22.40
CA ASN A 34 -22.84 -5.89 -22.32
C ASN A 34 -21.31 -6.08 -22.25
N LEU A 35 -20.53 -5.02 -22.46
CA LEU A 35 -19.07 -5.09 -22.40
C LEU A 35 -18.57 -4.92 -20.96
N PHE A 36 -18.34 -6.04 -20.31
CA PHE A 36 -17.81 -6.08 -18.94
C PHE A 36 -16.27 -6.15 -18.94
N LEU A 37 -15.65 -5.22 -18.20
CA LEU A 37 -14.21 -5.19 -17.96
C LEU A 37 -13.85 -6.17 -16.84
N ASP A 38 -13.57 -7.41 -17.22
CA ASP A 38 -13.09 -8.46 -16.33
C ASP A 38 -11.64 -8.84 -16.67
N TYR A 39 -10.87 -9.22 -15.66
CA TYR A 39 -9.49 -9.71 -15.83
C TYR A 39 -9.41 -11.03 -16.62
N ARG A 40 -10.52 -11.79 -16.65
CA ARG A 40 -10.66 -13.05 -17.39
C ARG A 40 -10.77 -12.84 -18.90
N ASN A 41 -11.24 -11.66 -19.34
CA ASN A 41 -11.50 -11.35 -20.74
C ASN A 41 -10.21 -10.86 -21.43
N VAL A 42 -9.22 -11.73 -21.56
CA VAL A 42 -7.88 -11.39 -22.07
C VAL A 42 -7.94 -10.73 -23.46
N ARG A 43 -8.75 -11.28 -24.38
CA ARG A 43 -8.94 -10.74 -25.74
C ARG A 43 -9.44 -9.29 -25.77
N LEU A 44 -10.20 -8.86 -24.76
CA LEU A 44 -10.66 -7.48 -24.64
C LEU A 44 -9.54 -6.59 -24.10
N LEU A 45 -8.82 -7.06 -23.08
CA LEU A 45 -7.74 -6.31 -22.45
C LEU A 45 -6.57 -6.09 -23.40
N GLU A 46 -6.22 -7.09 -24.21
CA GLU A 46 -5.16 -7.03 -25.23
C GLU A 46 -5.36 -5.88 -26.22
N GLN A 47 -6.61 -5.55 -26.58
CA GLN A 47 -6.91 -4.42 -27.48
C GLN A 47 -6.48 -3.06 -26.92
N PHE A 48 -6.38 -2.95 -25.60
CA PHE A 48 -5.97 -1.73 -24.92
C PHE A 48 -4.48 -1.71 -24.56
N ILE A 49 -3.72 -2.72 -25.00
CA ILE A 49 -2.30 -2.87 -24.71
C ILE A 49 -1.52 -2.83 -26.03
N SER A 50 -0.35 -2.20 -26.02
CA SER A 50 0.56 -2.24 -27.15
C SER A 50 1.14 -3.65 -27.31
N PRO A 51 1.05 -4.28 -28.51
CA PRO A 51 1.56 -5.62 -28.72
C PRO A 51 3.09 -5.70 -28.63
N HIS A 52 3.80 -4.59 -28.86
CA HIS A 52 5.26 -4.55 -28.84
C HIS A 52 5.84 -4.21 -27.47
N THR A 53 5.22 -3.24 -26.76
CA THR A 53 5.76 -2.77 -25.48
C THR A 53 5.07 -3.39 -24.27
N GLY A 54 3.89 -4.00 -24.44
CA GLY A 54 3.08 -4.50 -23.33
C GLY A 54 2.53 -3.39 -22.43
N ILE A 55 2.59 -2.13 -22.85
CA ILE A 55 2.11 -0.98 -22.06
C ILE A 55 0.66 -0.67 -22.45
N ALA A 56 -0.20 -0.42 -21.46
CA ALA A 56 -1.58 -0.01 -21.70
C ALA A 56 -1.64 1.40 -22.32
N TYR A 57 -2.47 1.59 -23.34
CA TYR A 57 -2.60 2.86 -24.03
C TYR A 57 -3.22 3.94 -23.13
N HIS A 58 -2.68 5.16 -23.21
CA HIS A 58 -3.22 6.30 -22.48
C HIS A 58 -4.68 6.61 -22.89
N PRO A 59 -5.56 7.09 -21.98
CA PRO A 59 -6.95 7.40 -22.28
C PRO A 59 -7.18 8.42 -23.39
N THR A 60 -6.22 9.32 -23.62
CA THR A 60 -6.28 10.27 -24.75
C THR A 60 -6.25 9.54 -26.09
N HIS A 61 -5.53 8.41 -26.17
CA HIS A 61 -5.44 7.56 -27.35
C HIS A 61 -6.68 6.66 -27.50
N THR A 62 -7.07 5.97 -26.42
CA THR A 62 -8.20 5.01 -26.45
C THR A 62 -9.59 5.67 -26.41
N GLY A 63 -9.67 6.92 -25.93
CA GLY A 63 -10.93 7.65 -25.78
C GLY A 63 -11.82 7.19 -24.62
N ILE A 64 -11.29 6.38 -23.70
CA ILE A 64 -12.02 5.88 -22.54
C ILE A 64 -12.20 6.97 -21.47
N CYS A 65 -13.31 6.96 -20.72
CA CYS A 65 -13.47 7.83 -19.55
C CYS A 65 -12.57 7.40 -18.39
N MET A 66 -12.13 8.34 -17.55
CA MET A 66 -11.17 8.06 -16.48
C MET A 66 -11.60 6.93 -15.54
N LYS A 67 -12.89 6.85 -15.17
CA LYS A 67 -13.42 5.77 -14.32
C LYS A 67 -13.25 4.39 -14.95
N LYS A 68 -13.55 4.25 -16.25
CA LYS A 68 -13.38 2.98 -16.96
C LYS A 68 -11.91 2.66 -17.20
N TYR A 69 -11.06 3.67 -17.41
CA TYR A 69 -9.63 3.47 -17.51
C TYR A 69 -9.02 2.93 -16.21
N GLN A 70 -9.40 3.48 -15.04
CA GLN A 70 -8.96 2.95 -13.74
C GLN A 70 -9.41 1.49 -13.52
N GLN A 71 -10.63 1.15 -13.96
CA GLN A 71 -11.11 -0.24 -13.92
C GLN A 71 -10.30 -1.14 -14.85
N LEU A 72 -10.01 -0.67 -16.06
CA LEU A 72 -9.20 -1.37 -17.04
C LEU A 72 -7.78 -1.63 -16.52
N THR A 73 -7.10 -0.61 -15.97
CA THR A 73 -5.74 -0.78 -15.42
C THR A 73 -5.72 -1.78 -14.28
N LYS A 74 -6.74 -1.76 -13.41
CA LYS A 74 -6.88 -2.74 -12.33
C LYS A 74 -7.10 -4.15 -12.88
N ALA A 75 -7.97 -4.31 -13.88
CA ALA A 75 -8.22 -5.60 -14.53
C ALA A 75 -6.97 -6.14 -15.24
N ILE A 76 -6.21 -5.28 -15.92
CA ILE A 76 -4.93 -5.65 -16.56
C ILE A 76 -3.92 -6.11 -15.51
N GLN A 77 -3.79 -5.38 -14.40
CA GLN A 77 -2.88 -5.77 -13.33
C GLN A 77 -3.27 -7.13 -12.75
N MET A 78 -4.56 -7.31 -12.42
CA MET A 78 -5.07 -8.60 -11.94
C MET A 78 -4.87 -9.74 -12.96
N ALA A 79 -5.00 -9.46 -14.27
CA ALA A 79 -4.76 -10.44 -15.32
C ALA A 79 -3.28 -10.85 -15.41
N ARG A 80 -2.34 -9.93 -15.15
CA ARG A 80 -0.91 -10.22 -15.05
C ARG A 80 -0.58 -11.02 -13.81
N ASP A 81 -1.12 -10.61 -12.66
CA ASP A 81 -0.90 -11.27 -11.37
C ASP A 81 -1.45 -12.71 -11.37
N SER A 82 -2.56 -12.94 -12.09
CA SER A 82 -3.14 -14.28 -12.29
C SER A 82 -2.49 -15.09 -13.42
N GLY A 83 -1.52 -14.53 -14.14
CA GLY A 83 -0.84 -15.20 -15.25
C GLY A 83 -1.68 -15.40 -16.52
N LEU A 84 -2.88 -14.79 -16.61
CA LEU A 84 -3.72 -14.84 -17.81
C LEU A 84 -3.19 -13.97 -18.94
N LEU A 85 -2.50 -12.88 -18.59
CA LEU A 85 -1.90 -11.96 -19.55
C LEU A 85 -0.36 -12.06 -19.46
N SER A 86 0.29 -12.31 -20.58
CA SER A 86 1.75 -12.36 -20.64
C SER A 86 2.35 -10.98 -20.37
N SER A 87 3.44 -10.94 -19.59
CA SER A 87 4.20 -9.72 -19.35
C SER A 87 5.68 -10.04 -19.29
N SER A 88 6.51 -9.08 -19.73
CA SER A 88 7.96 -9.22 -19.70
C SER A 88 8.45 -9.09 -18.26
N VAL A 89 8.88 -10.21 -17.67
CA VAL A 89 9.53 -10.22 -16.36
C VAL A 89 11.04 -10.30 -16.60
N PRO A 90 11.81 -9.25 -16.27
CA PRO A 90 13.25 -9.30 -16.42
C PRO A 90 13.83 -10.34 -15.45
N PHE A 91 14.86 -11.05 -15.91
CA PHE A 91 15.66 -11.87 -15.02
C PHE A 91 16.48 -10.95 -14.11
N VAL A 92 16.38 -11.17 -12.80
CA VAL A 92 17.12 -10.41 -11.79
C VAL A 92 18.14 -11.33 -11.14
N THR A 93 19.41 -10.95 -11.20
CA THR A 93 20.48 -11.64 -10.48
C THR A 93 20.58 -11.08 -9.07
N PHE A 94 20.67 -11.98 -8.10
CA PHE A 94 21.01 -11.65 -6.73
C PHE A 94 22.50 -11.96 -6.53
N HIS A 95 23.25 -10.97 -6.07
CA HIS A 95 24.69 -11.11 -5.79
C HIS A 95 24.91 -10.93 -4.29
N GLU A 96 24.72 -12.02 -3.54
CA GLU A 96 24.89 -12.02 -2.09
C GLU A 96 25.47 -13.35 -1.60
N ASP A 97 26.18 -13.30 -0.48
CA ASP A 97 26.62 -14.48 0.25
C ASP A 97 25.43 -15.06 1.02
N TYR A 98 24.83 -16.14 0.54
CA TYR A 98 23.69 -16.85 1.17
C TYR A 98 24.07 -17.60 2.45
N SER A 99 24.92 -17.01 3.30
CA SER A 99 25.43 -17.61 4.52
C SER A 99 24.62 -17.14 5.72
N ASN A 100 23.76 -18.02 6.25
CA ASN A 100 22.99 -17.75 7.46
C ASN A 100 23.81 -17.94 8.76
N ARG A 101 25.10 -17.60 8.73
CA ARG A 101 26.00 -17.75 9.89
C ARG A 101 26.00 -16.54 10.81
N HIS A 102 25.46 -15.41 10.36
CA HIS A 102 25.49 -14.19 11.14
C HIS A 102 24.56 -14.29 12.37
N PRO A 103 24.99 -13.83 13.56
CA PRO A 103 24.19 -13.87 14.79
C PRO A 103 22.81 -13.21 14.70
N ALA A 104 22.60 -12.28 13.76
CA ALA A 104 21.29 -11.65 13.55
C ALA A 104 20.22 -12.61 13.00
N VAL A 105 20.61 -13.66 12.25
CA VAL A 105 19.68 -14.66 11.71
C VAL A 105 19.70 -15.96 12.49
N THR A 106 20.78 -16.25 13.22
CA THR A 106 20.87 -17.41 14.11
C THR A 106 20.35 -17.09 15.51
N LYS A 107 20.11 -18.12 16.33
CA LYS A 107 19.75 -17.93 17.74
C LYS A 107 20.92 -17.28 18.49
N THR A 108 20.71 -16.11 19.06
CA THR A 108 21.67 -15.48 19.97
C THR A 108 21.58 -16.15 21.35
N PRO A 109 22.72 -16.30 22.07
CA PRO A 109 22.69 -16.85 23.42
C PRO A 109 21.83 -15.95 24.32
N PRO A 110 20.90 -16.52 25.10
CA PRO A 110 20.01 -15.72 25.95
C PRO A 110 20.81 -15.06 27.07
N SER A 111 20.50 -13.79 27.35
CA SER A 111 21.12 -13.08 28.47
C SER A 111 20.76 -13.74 29.81
N PRO A 112 21.59 -13.57 30.86
CA PRO A 112 21.28 -14.09 32.19
C PRO A 112 19.92 -13.60 32.72
N ALA A 113 19.57 -12.34 32.46
CA ALA A 113 18.27 -11.78 32.82
C ALA A 113 17.11 -12.53 32.15
N LEU A 114 17.24 -12.84 30.85
CA LEU A 114 16.21 -13.60 30.13
C LEU A 114 16.12 -15.05 30.63
N GLN A 115 17.26 -15.68 30.97
CA GLN A 115 17.28 -17.04 31.55
C GLN A 115 16.58 -17.08 32.91
N ASN A 116 16.81 -16.08 33.75
CA ASN A 116 16.20 -15.96 35.09
C ASN A 116 14.79 -15.34 35.05
N LYS A 117 14.28 -14.96 33.87
CA LYS A 117 13.00 -14.29 33.67
C LYS A 117 12.84 -12.97 34.45
N THR A 118 13.94 -12.25 34.64
CA THR A 118 13.96 -10.92 35.27
C THR A 118 14.00 -9.82 34.22
N ALA A 119 13.72 -8.58 34.63
CA ALA A 119 13.98 -7.44 33.78
C ALA A 119 15.47 -7.35 33.38
N TRP A 120 15.75 -6.74 32.22
CA TRP A 120 17.12 -6.60 31.72
C TRP A 120 17.98 -5.70 32.62
N TYR A 121 17.36 -4.66 33.19
CA TYR A 121 17.96 -3.80 34.19
C TYR A 121 17.07 -3.76 35.43
N GLU A 122 17.70 -3.64 36.59
CA GLU A 122 17.01 -3.67 37.89
C GLU A 122 16.02 -2.52 38.07
N TRP A 123 16.30 -1.35 37.48
CA TRP A 123 15.46 -0.16 37.60
C TRP A 123 14.20 -0.17 36.72
N TYR A 124 13.98 -1.22 35.93
CA TYR A 124 12.71 -1.43 35.22
C TYR A 124 11.59 -1.87 36.18
N GLU A 125 11.95 -2.61 37.23
CA GLU A 125 11.01 -3.01 38.27
C GLU A 125 10.84 -1.85 39.24
N TRP A 126 9.59 -1.61 39.70
CA TRP A 126 9.35 -0.55 40.67
C TRP A 126 10.04 -0.88 41.99
N GLN A 127 10.94 0.01 42.40
CA GLN A 127 11.61 -0.04 43.70
C GLN A 127 11.13 1.13 44.53
N GLN A 128 10.59 0.87 45.72
CA GLN A 128 10.12 1.93 46.59
C GLN A 128 11.31 2.77 47.10
N PRO A 129 11.35 4.09 46.83
CA PRO A 129 12.44 4.93 47.31
C PRO A 129 12.45 5.02 48.84
N PRO A 130 13.61 5.30 49.45
CA PRO A 130 13.69 5.46 50.90
C PRO A 130 12.87 6.69 51.37
N GLU A 131 12.18 6.54 52.49
CA GLU A 131 11.25 7.56 53.02
C GLU A 131 11.90 8.94 53.21
N LYS A 132 13.21 8.99 53.52
CA LYS A 132 13.97 10.25 53.65
C LYS A 132 13.98 11.06 52.35
N GLU A 133 14.10 10.39 51.21
CA GLU A 133 14.10 11.04 49.89
C GLU A 133 12.70 11.47 49.47
N ILE A 134 11.70 10.64 49.79
CA ILE A 134 10.28 10.98 49.61
C ILE A 134 9.94 12.25 50.40
N GLN A 135 10.35 12.33 51.67
CA GLN A 135 10.15 13.52 52.51
C GLN A 135 10.88 14.75 51.96
N ARG A 136 12.12 14.59 51.46
CA ARG A 136 12.86 15.66 50.80
C ARG A 136 12.12 16.17 49.56
N MET A 137 11.61 15.28 48.72
CA MET A 137 10.83 15.64 47.52
C MET A 137 9.50 16.32 47.88
N ARG A 138 8.77 15.80 48.88
CA ARG A 138 7.54 16.43 49.41
C ARG A 138 7.79 17.85 49.94
N ARG A 139 8.96 18.12 50.54
CA ARG A 139 9.35 19.46 50.97
C ARG A 139 9.62 20.41 49.79
N ILE A 140 10.27 19.93 48.74
CA ILE A 140 10.62 20.74 47.55
C ILE A 140 9.37 21.07 46.73
N TYR A 141 8.45 20.12 46.57
CA TYR A 141 7.30 20.24 45.68
C TYR A 141 5.95 20.38 46.41
N LYS A 142 5.97 20.93 47.64
CA LYS A 142 4.83 20.96 48.57
C LYS A 142 3.52 21.43 47.94
N ASP A 143 3.57 22.44 47.08
CA ASP A 143 2.38 23.10 46.54
C ASP A 143 1.85 22.43 45.25
N TYR A 144 2.56 21.42 44.72
CA TYR A 144 2.28 20.79 43.42
C TYR A 144 2.20 19.25 43.48
N LEU A 145 2.07 18.67 44.67
CA LEU A 145 1.98 17.21 44.85
C LEU A 145 0.64 16.65 44.39
N LYS A 146 0.68 15.45 43.81
CA LYS A 146 -0.50 14.65 43.45
C LYS A 146 -0.63 13.46 44.40
N GLU A 147 -1.81 12.83 44.42
CA GLU A 147 -2.06 11.60 45.18
C GLU A 147 -1.13 10.48 44.70
N GLU A 148 -0.52 9.76 45.65
CA GLU A 148 0.38 8.64 45.34
C GLU A 148 -0.44 7.44 44.86
N SER A 149 -0.21 7.00 43.62
CA SER A 149 -0.73 5.73 43.13
C SER A 149 0.12 4.58 43.67
N SER A 150 -0.52 3.48 44.09
CA SER A 150 0.19 2.23 44.38
C SER A 150 1.04 1.81 43.17
N PRO A 151 2.18 1.12 43.39
CA PRO A 151 3.00 0.69 42.29
C PRO A 151 2.21 -0.23 41.33
N PRO A 152 2.49 -0.14 40.02
CA PRO A 152 1.82 -0.92 38.98
C PRO A 152 2.16 -2.42 39.06
#